data_AF-A1BDU0-F1
#
_entry.id   AF-A1BDU0-F1
#
_cell.length_a   1.000
_cell.length_b   1.000
_cell.length_c   1.000
_cell.angle_alpha   90.00
_cell.angle_beta   90.00
_cell.angle_gamma   90.00
#
_symmetry.space_group_name_H-M   'P 1'
#
loop_
_entity.id
_entity.type
_entity.pdbx_description
1 polymer ?
#
loop_
_entity_poly.entity_id
_entity_poly.type
_entity_poly.pdbx_seq_one_letter_code
_entity_poly.pdbx_strand_id
1 'polypeptide(L)'
;MKRQIIAIDEKKCTGCGDCIPGCPEGALQVIDGKARLVSDLFCDGLGACTGHCPTGAMTISSREVEPYDERRVMHERIVSGGADVIAAHLKHLLDHGQTAWYAEALAYLEEQGVHDRSEVVVKVDQKPALPASSGHGSGCPGSRMMSFGSDTRPSAAIDSPPNSVCDTELRQWPVQLHLVTPTAPYYEGSDLLLAADCTAFAAGDFHQRFIKGKSLAIACPKLDSDMDVYVEKLAAMIDKAEINTITAVIMEVPCCGGLMALAAEAQKKVSRKIPVKRVVMSVRGEVLSDEWV
;
A
#
# COMPACT_ATOMS: atom_id res chain seq x y z
N MET A 1 14.96 7.05 -13.98
CA MET A 1 15.37 7.76 -12.74
C MET A 1 16.16 6.79 -11.87
N LYS A 2 17.30 7.20 -11.27
CA LYS A 2 18.04 6.31 -10.34
C LYS A 2 17.30 6.23 -9.01
N ARG A 3 16.97 5.01 -8.56
CA ARG A 3 16.40 4.76 -7.23
C ARG A 3 17.12 3.61 -6.54
N GLN A 4 17.08 3.63 -5.21
CA GLN A 4 17.60 2.55 -4.39
C GLN A 4 16.71 1.32 -4.55
N ILE A 5 17.31 0.15 -4.63
CA ILE A 5 16.61 -1.14 -4.74
C ILE A 5 17.38 -2.22 -4.01
N ILE A 6 16.67 -3.24 -3.54
CA ILE A 6 17.29 -4.39 -2.92
C ILE A 6 17.94 -5.29 -3.98
N ALA A 7 19.23 -5.53 -3.82
CA ALA A 7 20.01 -6.52 -4.55
C ALA A 7 20.24 -7.75 -3.68
N ILE A 8 20.06 -8.93 -4.27
CA ILE A 8 20.19 -10.22 -3.58
C ILE A 8 21.36 -11.00 -4.19
N ASP A 9 22.35 -11.32 -3.36
CA ASP A 9 23.46 -12.20 -3.71
C ASP A 9 22.99 -13.66 -3.69
N GLU A 10 22.78 -14.24 -4.88
CA GLU A 10 22.25 -15.60 -5.03
C GLU A 10 23.16 -16.68 -4.44
N LYS A 11 24.46 -16.41 -4.35
CA LYS A 11 25.43 -17.37 -3.80
C LYS A 11 25.30 -17.46 -2.29
N LYS A 12 24.94 -16.35 -1.62
CA LYS A 12 24.74 -16.28 -0.17
C LYS A 12 23.32 -16.56 0.26
N CYS A 13 22.34 -16.33 -0.61
CA CYS A 13 20.94 -16.56 -0.29
C CYS A 13 20.68 -18.07 -0.12
N THR A 14 20.05 -18.48 0.97
CA THR A 14 19.70 -19.89 1.23
C THR A 14 18.22 -20.18 1.00
N GLY A 15 17.42 -19.17 0.68
CA GLY A 15 15.97 -19.31 0.51
C GLY A 15 15.20 -19.49 1.81
N CYS A 16 15.79 -19.17 2.98
CA CYS A 16 15.11 -19.33 4.27
C CYS A 16 13.82 -18.49 4.39
N GLY A 17 13.72 -17.36 3.66
CA GLY A 17 12.54 -16.52 3.64
C GLY A 17 12.43 -15.50 4.77
N ASP A 18 13.41 -15.42 5.67
CA ASP A 18 13.39 -14.50 6.84
C ASP A 18 13.27 -13.02 6.46
N CYS A 19 13.69 -12.67 5.24
CA CYS A 19 13.56 -11.32 4.69
C CYS A 19 12.13 -10.92 4.29
N ILE A 20 11.24 -11.90 4.09
CA ILE A 20 9.88 -11.66 3.57
C ILE A 20 9.01 -10.90 4.58
N PRO A 21 8.93 -11.31 5.87
CA PRO A 21 8.19 -10.53 6.87
C PRO A 21 8.70 -9.09 7.04
N GLY A 22 9.98 -8.86 6.75
CA GLY A 22 10.62 -7.54 6.78
C GLY A 22 10.39 -6.67 5.55
N CYS A 23 9.65 -7.15 4.54
CA CYS A 23 9.29 -6.37 3.35
C CYS A 23 7.81 -5.93 3.42
N PRO A 24 7.53 -4.70 3.88
CA PRO A 24 6.17 -4.22 4.08
C PRO A 24 5.38 -4.15 2.75
N GLU A 25 6.09 -3.90 1.65
CA GLU A 25 5.54 -3.77 0.30
C GLU A 25 5.26 -5.12 -0.40
N GLY A 26 5.65 -6.26 0.21
CA GLY A 26 5.45 -7.58 -0.39
C GLY A 26 6.28 -7.86 -1.64
N ALA A 27 7.36 -7.10 -1.87
CA ALA A 27 8.21 -7.22 -3.05
C ALA A 27 9.07 -8.49 -3.09
N LEU A 28 9.10 -9.30 -2.02
CA LEU A 28 9.97 -10.47 -1.89
C LEU A 28 9.16 -11.77 -1.79
N GLN A 29 9.60 -12.79 -2.53
CA GLN A 29 9.09 -14.16 -2.40
C GLN A 29 10.25 -15.17 -2.43
N VAL A 30 10.05 -16.36 -1.85
CA VAL A 30 10.98 -17.47 -2.06
C VAL A 30 10.53 -18.23 -3.30
N ILE A 31 11.42 -18.28 -4.27
CA ILE A 31 11.23 -18.91 -5.57
C ILE A 31 12.49 -19.75 -5.85
N ASP A 32 12.32 -21.02 -6.21
CA ASP A 32 13.41 -21.98 -6.45
C ASP A 32 14.44 -22.06 -5.30
N GLY A 33 13.96 -21.96 -4.06
CA GLY A 33 14.82 -22.00 -2.88
C GLY A 33 15.73 -20.76 -2.75
N LYS A 34 15.38 -19.63 -3.36
CA LYS A 34 16.06 -18.33 -3.21
C LYS A 34 15.06 -17.22 -3.00
N ALA A 35 15.44 -16.22 -2.21
CA ALA A 35 14.68 -14.97 -2.16
C ALA A 35 14.81 -14.26 -3.50
N ARG A 36 13.68 -13.86 -4.07
CA ARG A 36 13.56 -13.14 -5.33
C ARG A 36 12.73 -11.88 -5.11
N LEU A 37 13.09 -10.84 -5.84
CA LEU A 37 12.31 -9.62 -5.91
C LEU A 37 11.33 -9.76 -7.08
N VAL A 38 10.04 -9.92 -6.77
CA VAL A 38 9.01 -10.27 -7.77
C VAL A 38 8.70 -9.11 -8.71
N SER A 39 8.78 -7.88 -8.22
CA SER A 39 8.71 -6.70 -9.07
C SER A 39 9.43 -5.54 -8.42
N ASP A 40 10.29 -4.89 -9.20
CA ASP A 40 11.03 -3.70 -8.78
C ASP A 40 10.08 -2.60 -8.33
N LEU A 41 8.87 -2.54 -8.91
CA LEU A 41 7.88 -1.50 -8.63
C LEU A 41 7.53 -1.45 -7.14
N PHE A 42 7.39 -2.62 -6.50
CA PHE A 42 7.05 -2.74 -5.08
C PHE A 42 8.27 -2.59 -4.17
N CYS A 43 9.48 -2.50 -4.69
CA CYS A 43 10.63 -2.22 -3.84
C CYS A 43 10.73 -0.71 -3.56
N ASP A 44 10.50 -0.33 -2.30
CA ASP A 44 10.72 1.03 -1.79
C ASP A 44 12.19 1.44 -1.75
N GLY A 45 13.10 0.46 -1.69
CA GLY A 45 14.55 0.70 -1.61
C GLY A 45 15.05 1.06 -0.21
N LEU A 46 14.20 0.99 0.82
CA LEU A 46 14.52 1.41 2.20
C LEU A 46 15.37 0.39 2.95
N GLY A 47 15.37 -0.87 2.53
CA GLY A 47 16.25 -1.89 3.09
C GLY A 47 15.78 -2.53 4.39
N ALA A 48 14.50 -2.40 4.76
CA ALA A 48 13.94 -3.06 5.95
C ALA A 48 14.22 -4.58 5.99
N CYS A 49 14.24 -5.23 4.83
CA CYS A 49 14.55 -6.65 4.69
C CYS A 49 16.04 -7.01 4.87
N THR A 50 16.96 -6.05 4.75
CA THR A 50 18.41 -6.34 4.77
C THR A 50 18.89 -6.88 6.11
N GLY A 51 18.42 -6.30 7.22
CA GLY A 51 18.76 -6.74 8.58
C GLY A 51 18.14 -8.08 8.98
N HIS A 52 17.19 -8.59 8.19
CA HIS A 52 16.53 -9.87 8.44
C HIS A 52 17.23 -11.04 7.73
N CYS A 53 18.21 -10.77 6.86
CA CYS A 53 18.91 -11.83 6.15
C CYS A 53 20.06 -12.40 7.01
N PRO A 54 19.95 -13.63 7.54
CA PRO A 54 20.97 -14.19 8.43
C PRO A 54 22.31 -14.44 7.73
N THR A 55 22.31 -14.57 6.40
CA THR A 55 23.52 -14.77 5.59
C THR A 55 24.10 -13.48 5.02
N GLY A 56 23.45 -12.34 5.25
CA GLY A 56 23.87 -11.05 4.68
C GLY A 56 23.83 -11.02 3.15
N ALA A 57 22.91 -11.77 2.54
CA ALA A 57 22.75 -11.84 1.08
C ALA A 57 22.09 -10.60 0.48
N MET A 58 21.50 -9.71 1.29
CA MET A 58 20.73 -8.57 0.80
C MET A 58 21.50 -7.26 1.01
N THR A 59 21.52 -6.43 -0.04
CA THR A 59 22.15 -5.10 -0.01
C THR A 59 21.26 -4.09 -0.71
N ILE A 60 21.42 -2.81 -0.39
CA ILE A 60 20.80 -1.73 -1.14
C ILE A 60 21.76 -1.34 -2.27
N SER A 61 21.25 -1.32 -3.50
CA SER A 61 21.97 -0.89 -4.69
C SER A 61 21.21 0.24 -5.38
N SER A 62 21.94 1.21 -5.92
CA SER A 62 21.33 2.24 -6.78
C SER A 62 21.40 1.77 -8.22
N ARG A 63 20.23 1.58 -8.85
CA ARG A 63 20.15 1.35 -10.31
C ARG A 63 19.19 2.31 -10.98
N GLU A 64 19.42 2.51 -12.27
CA GLU A 64 18.53 3.28 -13.12
C GLU A 64 17.27 2.45 -13.36
N VAL A 65 16.12 2.98 -12.94
CA VAL A 65 14.84 2.30 -13.13
C VAL A 65 14.08 3.05 -14.22
N GLU A 66 13.90 2.32 -15.30
CA GLU A 66 13.04 2.66 -16.43
C GLU A 66 11.57 2.43 -16.04
N PRO A 67 10.62 3.04 -16.77
CA PRO A 67 9.19 2.75 -16.59
C PRO A 67 8.92 1.24 -16.55
N TYR A 68 7.94 0.84 -15.74
CA TYR A 68 7.54 -0.56 -15.64
C TYR A 68 7.12 -1.08 -17.01
N ASP A 69 7.78 -2.15 -17.45
CA ASP A 69 7.57 -2.82 -18.73
C ASP A 69 7.38 -4.29 -18.43
N GLU A 70 6.13 -4.75 -18.53
CA GLU A 70 5.73 -6.11 -18.21
C GLU A 70 6.42 -7.12 -19.12
N ARG A 71 6.53 -6.84 -20.42
CA ARG A 71 7.20 -7.74 -21.38
C ARG A 71 8.67 -7.94 -21.01
N ARG A 72 9.37 -6.89 -20.60
CA ARG A 72 10.76 -6.99 -20.15
C ARG A 72 10.89 -7.76 -18.84
N VAL A 73 9.99 -7.53 -17.88
CA VAL A 73 9.95 -8.32 -16.62
C VAL A 73 9.75 -9.79 -16.94
N MET A 74 8.82 -10.11 -17.86
CA MET A 74 8.58 -11.46 -18.33
C MET A 74 9.82 -12.08 -18.98
N HIS A 75 10.49 -11.36 -19.89
CA HIS A 75 11.70 -11.82 -20.57
C HIS A 75 12.88 -12.07 -19.62
N GLU A 76 13.20 -11.09 -18.78
CA GLU A 76 14.44 -11.10 -18.01
C GLU A 76 14.35 -11.93 -16.73
N ARG A 77 13.17 -12.04 -16.12
CA ARG A 77 13.05 -12.52 -14.73
C ARG A 77 12.00 -13.59 -14.48
N ILE A 78 10.88 -13.56 -15.20
CA ILE A 78 9.76 -14.47 -14.92
C ILE A 78 9.90 -15.75 -15.74
N VAL A 79 10.09 -15.65 -17.07
CA VAL A 79 10.16 -16.83 -17.94
C VAL A 79 11.37 -17.71 -17.65
N SER A 80 12.50 -17.10 -17.29
CA SER A 80 13.71 -17.83 -16.87
C SER A 80 13.53 -18.60 -15.55
N GLY A 81 12.54 -18.24 -14.73
CA GLY A 81 12.17 -18.93 -13.49
C GLY A 81 11.26 -20.14 -13.68
N GLY A 82 10.77 -20.41 -14.90
CA GLY A 82 9.94 -21.59 -15.18
C GLY A 82 8.46 -21.47 -14.77
N ALA A 83 7.73 -22.57 -14.93
CA ALA A 83 6.25 -22.56 -14.93
C ALA A 83 5.61 -22.09 -13.62
N ASP A 84 6.19 -22.43 -12.47
CA ASP A 84 5.63 -22.05 -11.16
C ASP A 84 5.82 -20.55 -10.87
N VAL A 85 6.92 -19.96 -11.38
CA VAL A 85 7.20 -18.51 -11.27
C VAL A 85 6.27 -17.72 -12.17
N ILE A 86 6.05 -18.22 -13.39
CA ILE A 86 5.06 -17.66 -14.31
C ILE A 86 3.66 -17.68 -13.66
N ALA A 87 3.25 -18.81 -13.07
CA ALA A 87 1.96 -18.94 -12.41
C ALA A 87 1.80 -17.99 -11.20
N ALA A 88 2.84 -17.90 -10.35
CA ALA A 88 2.83 -16.99 -9.20
C ALA A 88 2.75 -15.51 -9.62
N HIS A 89 3.49 -15.14 -10.68
CA HIS A 89 3.47 -13.79 -11.24
C HIS A 89 2.11 -13.43 -11.85
N LEU A 90 1.54 -14.33 -12.66
CA LEU A 90 0.21 -14.15 -13.24
C LEU A 90 -0.88 -14.05 -12.17
N LYS A 91 -0.82 -14.91 -11.14
CA LYS A 91 -1.73 -14.86 -10.00
C LYS A 91 -1.60 -13.55 -9.23
N HIS A 92 -0.38 -13.06 -9.02
CA HIS A 92 -0.14 -11.78 -8.38
C HIS A 92 -0.77 -10.63 -9.18
N LEU A 93 -0.58 -10.58 -10.50
CA LEU A 93 -1.21 -9.55 -11.34
C LEU A 93 -2.74 -9.56 -11.21
N LEU A 94 -3.36 -10.75 -11.16
CA LEU A 94 -4.81 -10.91 -10.93
C LEU A 94 -5.25 -10.47 -9.53
N ASP A 95 -4.57 -10.92 -8.48
CA ASP A 95 -4.89 -10.62 -7.07
C ASP A 95 -4.81 -9.11 -6.78
N HIS A 96 -4.02 -8.37 -7.57
CA HIS A 96 -3.86 -6.92 -7.47
C HIS A 96 -4.61 -6.14 -8.57
N GLY A 97 -5.50 -6.78 -9.32
CA GLY A 97 -6.36 -6.11 -10.32
C GLY A 97 -5.62 -5.51 -11.52
N GLN A 98 -4.37 -5.92 -11.78
CA GLN A 98 -3.52 -5.41 -12.86
C GLN A 98 -3.85 -6.08 -14.20
N THR A 99 -5.10 -5.95 -14.64
CA THR A 99 -5.64 -6.67 -15.81
C THR A 99 -4.94 -6.33 -17.13
N ALA A 100 -4.44 -5.10 -17.29
CA ALA A 100 -3.69 -4.68 -18.47
C ALA A 100 -2.33 -5.37 -18.59
N TRP A 101 -1.56 -5.41 -17.49
CA TRP A 101 -0.27 -6.11 -17.45
C TRP A 101 -0.45 -7.63 -17.48
N TYR A 102 -1.51 -8.15 -16.86
CA TYR A 102 -1.87 -9.56 -16.99
C TYR A 102 -2.07 -9.95 -18.45
N ALA A 103 -2.82 -9.15 -19.23
CA ALA A 103 -3.03 -9.39 -20.66
C ALA A 103 -1.71 -9.30 -21.46
N GLU A 104 -0.84 -8.35 -21.11
CA GLU A 104 0.47 -8.18 -21.74
C GLU A 104 1.44 -9.34 -21.45
N ALA A 105 1.45 -9.85 -20.20
CA ALA A 105 2.21 -11.02 -19.79
C ALA A 105 1.77 -12.29 -20.52
N LEU A 106 0.45 -12.47 -20.67
CA LEU A 106 -0.11 -13.58 -21.46
C LEU A 106 0.27 -13.49 -22.94
N ALA A 107 0.20 -12.30 -23.53
CA ALA A 107 0.61 -12.08 -24.93
C ALA A 107 2.10 -12.40 -25.12
N TYR A 108 2.96 -12.02 -24.18
CA TYR A 108 4.38 -12.36 -24.20
C TYR A 108 4.62 -13.87 -24.15
N LEU A 109 3.94 -14.60 -23.27
CA LEU A 109 4.07 -16.06 -23.16
C LEU A 109 3.62 -16.79 -24.44
N GLU A 110 2.56 -16.30 -25.08
CA GLU A 110 2.05 -16.82 -26.35
C GLU A 110 3.07 -16.63 -27.49
N GLU A 111 3.72 -15.46 -27.57
CA GLU A 111 4.76 -15.16 -28.55
C GLU A 111 6.03 -16.00 -28.36
N GLN A 112 6.37 -16.37 -27.12
CA GLN A 112 7.54 -17.23 -26.83
C GLN A 112 7.26 -18.73 -26.99
N GLY A 113 6.06 -19.11 -27.44
CA GLY A 113 5.70 -20.51 -27.68
C GLY A 113 5.58 -21.34 -26.40
N VAL A 114 5.38 -20.70 -25.24
CA VAL A 114 5.08 -21.37 -23.96
C VAL A 114 3.60 -21.79 -24.01
N HIS A 115 3.32 -22.86 -24.76
CA HIS A 115 1.97 -23.23 -25.18
C HIS A 115 1.12 -23.99 -24.16
N ASP A 116 1.64 -24.36 -22.98
CA ASP A 116 0.85 -25.09 -22.00
C ASP A 116 -0.05 -24.16 -21.16
N ARG A 117 -1.05 -23.58 -21.84
CA ARG A 117 -2.11 -22.78 -21.22
C ARG A 117 -2.91 -23.60 -20.20
N SER A 118 -2.91 -24.93 -20.32
CA SER A 118 -3.64 -25.84 -19.44
C SER A 118 -2.95 -26.04 -18.08
N GLU A 119 -1.64 -26.28 -18.04
CA GLU A 119 -0.96 -26.48 -16.74
C GLU A 119 -0.82 -25.19 -15.94
N VAL A 120 -0.60 -24.05 -16.60
CA VAL A 120 -0.41 -22.74 -15.93
C VAL A 120 -1.73 -22.22 -15.36
N VAL A 121 -2.84 -22.30 -16.10
CA VAL A 121 -4.16 -21.85 -15.62
C VAL A 121 -4.70 -22.75 -14.51
N VAL A 122 -4.45 -24.07 -14.57
CA VAL A 122 -4.88 -25.02 -13.52
C VAL A 122 -4.11 -24.81 -12.20
N LYS A 123 -2.87 -24.31 -12.25
CA LYS A 123 -2.06 -23.98 -11.06
C LYS A 123 -2.38 -22.61 -10.44
N VAL A 124 -3.02 -21.69 -11.16
CA VAL A 124 -3.51 -20.41 -10.59
C VAL A 124 -4.60 -20.65 -9.54
N ASP A 125 -5.38 -21.72 -9.69
CA ASP A 125 -6.42 -22.14 -8.73
C ASP A 125 -5.92 -23.13 -7.65
N GLN A 126 -4.76 -23.77 -7.84
CA GLN A 126 -4.25 -24.78 -6.92
C GLN A 126 -3.08 -24.26 -6.08
N LYS A 127 -3.33 -24.13 -4.77
CA LYS A 127 -2.30 -23.87 -3.75
C LYS A 127 -1.12 -24.85 -3.92
N PRO A 128 0.15 -24.40 -4.00
CA PRO A 128 1.28 -25.30 -3.92
C PRO A 128 1.27 -25.96 -2.54
N ALA A 129 1.27 -27.30 -2.50
CA ALA A 129 1.43 -28.06 -1.28
C ALA A 129 2.89 -27.98 -0.83
N LEU A 130 3.21 -26.99 0.00
CA LEU A 130 4.48 -26.90 0.73
C LEU A 130 4.50 -27.92 1.89
N PRO A 131 5.65 -28.51 2.22
CA PRO A 131 5.77 -29.39 3.36
C PRO A 131 5.44 -28.63 4.65
N ALA A 132 4.67 -29.29 5.52
CA ALA A 132 4.18 -28.73 6.76
C ALA A 132 5.34 -28.29 7.67
N SER A 133 5.66 -27.00 7.64
CA SER A 133 6.36 -26.31 8.70
C SER A 133 5.33 -25.45 9.44
N SER A 134 5.17 -25.75 10.72
CA SER A 134 4.36 -24.98 11.65
C SER A 134 5.02 -23.62 11.89
N GLY A 135 4.62 -22.62 11.10
CA GLY A 135 5.03 -21.22 11.26
C GLY A 135 4.04 -20.30 10.55
N HIS A 136 3.41 -19.40 11.29
CA HIS A 136 2.36 -18.49 10.81
C HIS A 136 2.83 -17.59 9.66
N GLY A 137 2.55 -17.99 8.41
CA GLY A 137 2.77 -17.21 7.20
C GLY A 137 1.74 -16.09 7.00
N SER A 138 1.57 -15.21 7.99
CA SER A 138 0.85 -13.94 7.81
C SER A 138 1.86 -12.81 7.85
N GLY A 139 1.95 -12.00 6.78
CA GLY A 139 2.72 -10.75 6.80
C GLY A 139 2.38 -9.90 8.04
N CYS A 140 3.24 -8.94 8.37
CA CYS A 140 3.07 -8.09 9.55
C CYS A 140 1.60 -7.62 9.64
N PRO A 141 0.85 -7.97 10.70
CA PRO A 141 -0.53 -7.53 10.84
C PRO A 141 -0.68 -6.01 10.71
N GLY A 142 0.39 -5.27 11.03
CA GLY A 142 0.48 -3.82 10.87
C GLY A 142 0.40 -3.29 9.44
N SER A 143 0.79 -4.05 8.42
CA SER A 143 0.69 -3.66 7.00
C SER A 143 -0.34 -4.47 6.22
N ARG A 144 -1.00 -5.44 6.86
CA ARG A 144 -2.02 -6.25 6.22
C ARG A 144 -3.22 -5.39 5.82
N MET A 145 -3.48 -5.27 4.52
CA MET A 145 -4.69 -4.62 4.01
C MET A 145 -5.93 -5.34 4.52
N MET A 146 -6.80 -4.62 5.20
CA MET A 146 -8.07 -5.10 5.74
C MET A 146 -9.14 -4.04 5.48
N SER A 147 -10.32 -4.48 5.07
CA SER A 147 -11.53 -3.68 5.04
C SER A 147 -12.46 -4.19 6.11
N PHE A 148 -12.89 -3.30 6.99
CA PHE A 148 -13.92 -3.54 7.99
C PHE A 148 -15.23 -3.10 7.33
N GLY A 149 -16.07 -4.07 6.95
CA GLY A 149 -17.32 -3.80 6.26
C GLY A 149 -18.17 -2.76 7.01
N SER A 150 -19.02 -2.05 6.28
CA SER A 150 -20.03 -1.16 6.87
C SER A 150 -21.15 -1.99 7.48
N ASP A 151 -20.87 -2.78 8.51
CA ASP A 151 -21.95 -3.30 9.34
C ASP A 151 -22.58 -2.10 10.04
N THR A 152 -23.62 -1.57 9.41
CA THR A 152 -24.61 -0.70 10.02
C THR A 152 -25.24 -1.49 11.17
N ARG A 153 -24.57 -1.51 12.32
CA ARG A 153 -25.30 -1.72 13.57
C ARG A 153 -26.33 -0.60 13.62
N PRO A 154 -27.62 -0.91 13.83
CA PRO A 154 -28.64 0.11 13.89
C PRO A 154 -28.24 1.12 14.95
N SER A 155 -28.08 2.38 14.50
CA SER A 155 -27.82 3.54 15.36
C SER A 155 -28.89 3.54 16.44
N ALA A 156 -28.54 3.09 17.64
CA ALA A 156 -29.43 3.20 18.78
C ALA A 156 -29.72 4.69 18.98
N ALA A 157 -31.00 5.02 18.96
CA ALA A 157 -31.51 6.38 19.07
C ALA A 157 -31.01 7.07 20.34
N ILE A 158 -30.62 8.34 20.17
CA ILE A 158 -30.70 9.59 20.97
C ILE A 158 -30.78 9.55 22.53
N ASP A 159 -31.08 8.44 23.21
CA ASP A 159 -31.10 8.35 24.69
C ASP A 159 -30.11 7.30 25.20
N SER A 160 -28.83 7.47 24.84
CA SER A 160 -27.77 6.64 25.40
C SER A 160 -27.30 7.18 26.77
N PRO A 161 -27.21 6.34 27.82
CA PRO A 161 -26.69 6.77 29.12
C PRO A 161 -25.24 7.25 29.00
N PRO A 162 -24.70 8.03 29.96
CA PRO A 162 -23.35 8.63 29.90
C PRO A 162 -22.16 7.64 29.80
N ASN A 163 -22.44 6.34 29.63
CA ASN A 163 -21.48 5.25 29.45
C ASN A 163 -21.66 4.50 28.13
N SER A 164 -22.33 5.07 27.12
CA SER A 164 -22.39 4.44 25.79
C SER A 164 -21.02 4.47 25.12
N VAL A 165 -20.47 3.29 24.87
CA VAL A 165 -19.25 3.10 24.06
C VAL A 165 -19.52 3.68 22.67
N CYS A 166 -18.74 4.67 22.25
CA CYS A 166 -18.82 5.18 20.89
C CYS A 166 -18.39 4.07 19.91
N ASP A 167 -19.23 3.77 18.93
CA ASP A 167 -18.86 2.85 17.86
C ASP A 167 -17.70 3.45 17.04
N THR A 168 -16.81 2.56 16.60
CA THR A 168 -15.70 2.95 15.73
C THR A 168 -16.23 3.26 14.33
N GLU A 169 -15.80 4.40 13.79
CA GLU A 169 -16.05 4.76 12.38
C GLU A 169 -14.92 4.30 11.45
N LEU A 170 -13.85 3.67 11.97
CA LEU A 170 -12.72 3.21 11.15
C LEU A 170 -13.13 2.01 10.30
N ARG A 171 -12.91 2.11 8.98
CA ARG A 171 -13.36 1.11 8.00
C ARG A 171 -12.22 0.32 7.36
N GLN A 172 -10.98 0.66 7.66
CA GLN A 172 -9.84 0.02 7.01
C GLN A 172 -8.59 -0.01 7.88
N TRP A 173 -7.67 -0.87 7.48
CA TRP A 173 -6.31 -0.94 7.98
C TRP A 173 -5.36 -1.35 6.82
N PRO A 174 -4.11 -0.85 6.78
CA PRO A 174 -3.51 0.15 7.65
C PRO A 174 -4.07 1.57 7.42
N VAL A 175 -3.75 2.48 8.33
CA VAL A 175 -4.16 3.90 8.26
C VAL A 175 -3.00 4.86 7.96
N GLN A 176 -1.76 4.43 8.21
CA GLN A 176 -0.57 5.23 7.98
C GLN A 176 -0.35 5.39 6.47
N LEU A 177 -0.26 6.63 5.98
CA LEU A 177 -0.07 6.93 4.55
C LEU A 177 1.17 6.23 3.98
N HIS A 178 2.19 6.03 4.82
CA HIS A 178 3.37 5.23 4.49
C HIS A 178 3.04 3.78 4.13
N LEU A 179 2.08 3.16 4.80
CA LEU A 179 1.73 1.75 4.66
C LEU A 179 0.54 1.50 3.73
N VAL A 180 -0.31 2.50 3.50
CA VAL A 180 -1.53 2.29 2.71
C VAL A 180 -1.19 2.12 1.23
N THR A 181 -1.93 1.23 0.56
CA THR A 181 -1.94 1.13 -0.90
C THR A 181 -2.93 2.17 -1.47
N PRO A 182 -2.49 3.10 -2.33
CA PRO A 182 -3.35 4.18 -2.87
C PRO A 182 -4.60 3.72 -3.60
N THR A 183 -4.55 2.54 -4.22
CA THR A 183 -5.62 1.96 -5.04
C THR A 183 -6.39 0.85 -4.30
N ALA A 184 -6.31 0.81 -2.97
CA ALA A 184 -7.08 -0.15 -2.20
C ALA A 184 -8.60 0.08 -2.37
N PRO A 185 -9.43 -0.99 -2.39
CA PRO A 185 -10.87 -0.87 -2.67
C PRO A 185 -11.62 0.09 -1.72
N TYR A 186 -11.18 0.24 -0.48
CA TYR A 186 -11.81 1.17 0.46
C TYR A 186 -11.53 2.65 0.13
N TYR A 187 -10.57 2.97 -0.75
CA TYR A 187 -10.40 4.33 -1.26
C TYR A 187 -11.24 4.61 -2.50
N GLU A 188 -11.73 3.58 -3.20
CA GLU A 188 -12.42 3.71 -4.47
C GLU A 188 -13.69 4.58 -4.33
N GLY A 189 -13.70 5.73 -5.02
CA GLY A 189 -14.83 6.67 -4.96
C GLY A 189 -15.15 7.16 -3.55
N SER A 190 -14.20 7.15 -2.63
CA SER A 190 -14.38 7.56 -1.24
C SER A 190 -14.11 9.05 -1.02
N ASP A 191 -14.61 9.61 0.09
CA ASP A 191 -14.05 10.83 0.64
C ASP A 191 -12.82 10.49 1.48
N LEU A 192 -11.66 11.10 1.17
CA LEU A 192 -10.44 10.91 1.94
C LEU A 192 -10.39 11.86 3.13
N LEU A 193 -10.16 11.32 4.32
CA LEU A 193 -9.69 12.07 5.48
C LEU A 193 -8.17 11.94 5.56
N LEU A 194 -7.46 13.03 5.28
CA LEU A 194 -6.01 13.14 5.44
C LEU A 194 -5.69 13.85 6.77
N ALA A 195 -5.32 13.11 7.80
CA ALA A 195 -5.20 13.67 9.15
C ALA A 195 -3.76 13.64 9.69
N ALA A 196 -3.35 14.71 10.37
CA ALA A 196 -2.11 14.69 11.12
C ALA A 196 -2.23 13.77 12.35
N ASP A 197 -1.19 13.00 12.67
CA ASP A 197 -1.24 11.96 13.72
C ASP A 197 -1.80 12.43 15.07
N CYS A 198 -1.38 13.61 15.53
CA CYS A 198 -1.80 14.15 16.82
C CYS A 198 -3.29 14.51 16.89
N THR A 199 -3.98 14.65 15.75
CA THR A 199 -5.37 15.12 15.71
C THR A 199 -6.32 14.15 16.39
N ALA A 200 -6.15 12.85 16.17
CA ALA A 200 -6.97 11.82 16.79
C ALA A 200 -6.80 11.75 18.32
N PHE A 201 -5.64 12.16 18.84
CA PHE A 201 -5.38 12.19 20.28
C PHE A 201 -5.80 13.49 20.95
N ALA A 202 -5.93 14.58 20.18
CA ALA A 202 -6.40 15.86 20.69
C ALA A 202 -7.95 15.94 20.73
N ALA A 203 -8.64 15.28 19.80
CA ALA A 203 -10.11 15.28 19.73
C ALA A 203 -10.71 13.95 20.21
N GLY A 204 -11.36 13.96 21.38
CA GLY A 204 -11.98 12.75 21.95
C GLY A 204 -13.12 12.16 21.10
N ASP A 205 -13.74 12.95 20.24
CA ASP A 205 -14.82 12.56 19.33
C ASP A 205 -14.34 12.36 17.87
N PHE A 206 -13.02 12.21 17.64
CA PHE A 206 -12.42 12.22 16.30
C PHE A 206 -13.06 11.26 15.29
N HIS A 207 -13.44 10.04 15.74
CA HIS A 207 -14.10 9.07 14.87
C HIS A 207 -15.43 9.60 14.33
N GLN A 208 -16.29 10.07 15.23
CA GLN A 208 -17.63 10.56 14.88
C GLN A 208 -17.55 11.88 14.10
N ARG A 209 -16.58 12.73 14.45
CA ARG A 209 -16.44 14.07 13.89
C ARG A 209 -15.77 14.09 12.53
N PHE A 210 -14.75 13.26 12.31
CA PHE A 210 -13.90 13.34 11.11
C PHE A 210 -13.87 12.05 10.30
N ILE A 211 -13.81 10.87 10.93
CA ILE A 211 -13.67 9.59 10.21
C ILE A 211 -15.01 9.16 9.58
N LYS A 212 -16.14 9.47 10.22
CA LYS A 212 -17.46 9.03 9.79
C LYS A 212 -17.72 9.27 8.30
N GLY A 213 -17.93 8.18 7.57
CA GLY A 213 -18.21 8.19 6.13
C GLY A 213 -17.00 8.46 5.23
N LYS A 214 -15.77 8.49 5.78
CA LYS A 214 -14.53 8.77 5.07
C LYS A 214 -13.55 7.61 5.19
N SER A 215 -12.69 7.48 4.19
CA SER A 215 -11.53 6.62 4.25
C SER A 215 -10.36 7.42 4.82
N LEU A 216 -9.75 6.92 5.88
CA LEU A 216 -8.62 7.56 6.58
C LEU A 216 -7.24 7.33 5.92
N ALA A 217 -6.40 8.35 5.92
CA ALA A 217 -4.95 8.24 5.85
C ALA A 217 -4.32 9.22 6.84
N ILE A 218 -3.33 8.78 7.61
CA ILE A 218 -2.61 9.63 8.57
C ILE A 218 -1.14 9.78 8.19
N ALA A 219 -0.57 10.95 8.46
CA ALA A 219 0.83 11.24 8.23
C ALA A 219 1.30 12.39 9.14
N CYS A 220 2.59 12.39 9.49
CA CYS A 220 3.21 13.47 10.25
C CYS A 220 4.42 14.04 9.50
N PRO A 221 4.29 15.20 8.81
CA PRO A 221 5.39 15.78 8.03
C PRO A 221 6.67 16.08 8.83
N LYS A 222 6.60 16.10 10.16
CA LYS A 222 7.75 16.30 11.04
C LYS A 222 8.49 15.01 11.38
N LEU A 223 7.78 13.89 11.44
CA LEU A 223 8.32 12.61 11.90
C LEU A 223 8.61 11.66 10.73
N ASP A 224 7.83 11.79 9.68
CA ASP A 224 7.93 10.95 8.50
C ASP A 224 9.07 11.41 7.59
N SER A 225 9.65 10.48 6.85
CA SER A 225 10.62 10.74 5.79
C SER A 225 9.99 10.55 4.40
N ASP A 226 10.70 10.97 3.36
CA ASP A 226 10.36 10.67 1.96
C ASP A 226 8.98 11.17 1.52
N MET A 227 8.70 12.45 1.82
CA MET A 227 7.43 13.13 1.53
C MET A 227 6.98 13.06 0.06
N ASP A 228 7.93 12.93 -0.87
CA ASP A 228 7.62 12.75 -2.29
C ASP A 228 6.78 11.48 -2.54
N VAL A 229 7.01 10.41 -1.78
CA VAL A 229 6.21 9.18 -1.86
C VAL A 229 4.75 9.48 -1.50
N TYR A 230 4.50 10.36 -0.53
CA TYR A 230 3.14 10.71 -0.13
C TYR A 230 2.43 11.54 -1.19
N VAL A 231 3.16 12.42 -1.87
CA VAL A 231 2.63 13.15 -3.03
C VAL A 231 2.19 12.17 -4.12
N GLU A 232 3.03 11.20 -4.47
CA GLU A 232 2.69 10.19 -5.49
C GLU A 232 1.51 9.29 -5.06
N LYS A 233 1.45 8.92 -3.78
CA LYS A 233 0.32 8.15 -3.23
C LYS A 233 -0.98 8.93 -3.29
N LEU A 234 -0.98 10.19 -2.87
CA LEU A 234 -2.16 11.06 -2.96
C LEU A 234 -2.57 11.27 -4.42
N ALA A 235 -1.61 11.46 -5.34
CA ALA A 235 -1.91 11.57 -6.76
C ALA A 235 -2.58 10.29 -7.31
N ALA A 236 -2.06 9.12 -6.93
CA ALA A 236 -2.67 7.84 -7.30
C ALA A 236 -4.06 7.63 -6.69
N MET A 237 -4.30 8.07 -5.44
CA MET A 237 -5.65 8.03 -4.85
C MET A 237 -6.64 8.88 -5.66
N ILE A 238 -6.21 10.07 -6.10
CA ILE A 238 -7.07 11.00 -6.88
C ILE A 238 -7.40 10.44 -8.26
N ASP A 239 -6.38 10.04 -9.03
CA ASP A 239 -6.58 9.65 -10.43
C ASP A 239 -6.99 8.19 -10.61
N LYS A 240 -6.51 7.27 -9.75
CA LYS A 240 -6.74 5.82 -9.92
C LYS A 240 -7.81 5.27 -9.00
N ALA A 241 -7.77 5.63 -7.71
CA ALA A 241 -8.84 5.27 -6.77
C ALA A 241 -10.03 6.24 -6.84
N GLU A 242 -9.94 7.27 -7.67
CA GLU A 242 -11.07 8.12 -8.00
C GLU A 242 -11.72 8.82 -6.79
N ILE A 243 -10.97 9.10 -5.72
CA ILE A 243 -11.51 9.74 -4.50
C ILE A 243 -12.26 11.04 -4.84
N ASN A 244 -13.33 11.32 -4.09
CA ASN A 244 -14.24 12.44 -4.36
C ASN A 244 -13.72 13.76 -3.78
N THR A 245 -13.22 13.73 -2.55
CA THR A 245 -12.74 14.90 -1.80
C THR A 245 -11.56 14.55 -0.91
N ILE A 246 -10.79 15.57 -0.51
CA ILE A 246 -9.81 15.45 0.59
C ILE A 246 -10.25 16.40 1.70
N THR A 247 -10.49 15.86 2.89
CA THR A 247 -10.56 16.65 4.12
C THR A 247 -9.23 16.53 4.84
N ALA A 248 -8.45 17.61 4.86
CA ALA A 248 -7.17 17.67 5.55
C ALA A 248 -7.35 18.26 6.96
N VAL A 249 -7.17 17.43 7.99
CA VAL A 249 -7.24 17.86 9.39
C VAL A 249 -5.82 18.03 9.92
N ILE A 250 -5.46 19.28 10.23
CA ILE A 250 -4.14 19.68 10.69
C ILE A 250 -4.21 20.36 12.05
N MET A 251 -3.10 20.34 12.79
CA MET A 251 -2.98 21.10 14.04
C MET A 251 -2.59 22.56 13.76
N GLU A 252 -2.85 23.45 14.70
CA GLU A 252 -2.46 24.88 14.67
C GLU A 252 -0.94 25.11 14.63
N VAL A 253 -0.16 24.07 14.94
CA VAL A 253 1.31 24.14 14.96
C VAL A 253 1.89 24.15 13.54
N PRO A 254 3.00 24.88 13.32
CA PRO A 254 3.53 25.12 11.98
C PRO A 254 3.98 23.85 11.25
N CYS A 255 4.36 22.79 11.98
CA CYS A 255 4.81 21.54 11.36
C CYS A 255 3.69 20.80 10.61
N CYS A 256 2.41 21.05 10.91
CA CYS A 256 1.31 20.38 10.22
C CYS A 256 0.98 21.02 8.85
N GLY A 257 1.53 22.20 8.55
CA GLY A 257 1.37 22.84 7.24
C GLY A 257 1.91 22.00 6.07
N GLY A 258 2.88 21.12 6.35
CA GLY A 258 3.39 20.16 5.36
C GLY A 258 2.33 19.24 4.78
N LEU A 259 1.29 18.88 5.55
CA LEU A 259 0.22 17.99 5.08
C LEU A 259 -0.64 18.66 4.00
N MET A 260 -0.87 19.97 4.14
CA MET A 260 -1.54 20.77 3.10
C MET A 260 -0.65 20.93 1.86
N ALA A 261 0.67 21.10 2.05
CA ALA A 261 1.61 21.17 0.93
C ALA A 261 1.60 19.87 0.11
N LEU A 262 1.59 18.70 0.76
CA LEU A 262 1.47 17.40 0.11
C LEU A 262 0.21 17.30 -0.76
N ALA A 263 -0.97 17.65 -0.21
CA ALA A 263 -2.22 17.64 -0.95
C ALA A 263 -2.22 18.63 -2.14
N ALA A 264 -1.69 19.84 -1.93
CA ALA A 264 -1.57 20.85 -2.97
C ALA A 264 -0.59 20.45 -4.08
N GLU A 265 0.47 19.71 -3.75
CA GLU A 265 1.45 19.23 -4.72
C GLU A 265 0.92 18.03 -5.52
N ALA A 266 0.20 17.12 -4.86
CA ALA A 266 -0.52 16.04 -5.54
C ALA A 266 -1.54 16.60 -6.54
N GLN A 267 -2.32 17.62 -6.15
CA GLN A 267 -3.25 18.35 -7.02
C GLN A 267 -2.59 18.91 -8.30
N LYS A 268 -1.30 19.24 -8.29
CA LYS A 268 -0.59 19.74 -9.48
C LYS A 268 -0.20 18.63 -10.44
N LYS A 269 -0.06 17.40 -9.96
CA LYS A 269 0.39 16.24 -10.74
C LYS A 269 -0.75 15.43 -11.35
N VAL A 270 -1.97 15.59 -10.84
CA VAL A 270 -3.14 14.80 -11.23
C VAL A 270 -3.94 15.42 -12.37
N SER A 271 -4.62 14.56 -13.12
CA SER A 271 -5.55 14.96 -14.17
C SER A 271 -6.90 15.43 -13.62
N ARG A 272 -7.36 14.82 -12.52
CA ARG A 272 -8.64 15.14 -11.87
C ARG A 272 -8.47 16.21 -10.79
N LYS A 273 -9.27 17.27 -10.87
CA LYS A 273 -9.39 18.26 -9.79
C LYS A 273 -10.50 17.86 -8.85
N ILE A 274 -10.18 17.75 -7.57
CA ILE A 274 -11.13 17.42 -6.52
C ILE A 274 -11.14 18.51 -5.44
N PRO A 275 -12.27 18.74 -4.75
CA PRO A 275 -12.34 19.68 -3.64
C PRO A 275 -11.43 19.27 -2.48
N VAL A 276 -10.70 20.24 -1.90
CA VAL A 276 -9.91 20.05 -0.68
C VAL A 276 -10.50 20.93 0.42
N LYS A 277 -10.79 20.34 1.57
CA LYS A 277 -11.21 21.03 2.78
C LYS A 277 -10.05 21.08 3.76
N ARG A 278 -9.73 22.26 4.27
CA ARG A 278 -8.73 22.47 5.31
C ARG A 278 -9.44 22.68 6.65
N VAL A 279 -9.14 21.83 7.62
CA VAL A 279 -9.57 21.97 9.01
C VAL A 279 -8.34 22.20 9.88
N VAL A 280 -8.29 23.35 10.57
CA VAL A 280 -7.24 23.65 11.54
C VAL A 280 -7.78 23.42 12.95
N MET A 281 -7.07 22.60 13.71
CA MET A 281 -7.44 22.24 15.08
C MET A 281 -6.41 22.72 16.09
N SER A 282 -6.86 23.24 17.23
CA SER A 282 -5.98 23.63 18.33
C SER A 282 -5.33 22.41 18.98
N VAL A 283 -4.27 22.63 19.76
CA VAL A 283 -3.65 21.59 20.60
C VAL A 283 -4.59 21.03 21.67
N ARG A 284 -5.77 21.64 21.86
CA ARG A 284 -6.83 21.20 22.78
C ARG A 284 -8.01 20.51 22.10
N GLY A 285 -7.95 20.27 20.78
CA GLY A 285 -9.01 19.56 20.04
C GLY A 285 -10.15 20.45 19.53
N GLU A 286 -10.03 21.77 19.65
CA GLU A 286 -11.03 22.72 19.16
C GLU A 286 -10.77 23.05 17.69
N VAL A 287 -11.81 23.13 16.86
CA VAL A 287 -11.64 23.55 15.45
C VAL A 287 -11.56 25.07 15.41
N LEU A 288 -10.42 25.58 14.94
CA LEU A 288 -10.13 26.99 14.78
C LEU A 288 -10.60 27.52 13.42
N SER A 289 -10.49 26.70 12.37
CA SER A 289 -11.02 27.02 11.04
C SER A 289 -11.42 25.77 10.26
N ASP A 290 -12.38 25.93 9.35
CA ASP A 290 -12.89 24.88 8.47
C ASP A 290 -13.35 25.51 7.15
N GLU A 291 -12.55 25.34 6.09
CA GLU A 291 -12.76 26.02 4.81
C GLU A 291 -12.38 25.15 3.60
N TRP A 292 -13.01 25.41 2.46
CA TRP A 292 -12.63 24.79 1.18
C TRP A 292 -11.53 25.63 0.51
N VAL A 293 -10.48 24.97 0.03
CA VAL A 293 -9.27 25.59 -0.57
C VAL A 293 -8.99 25.10 -1.98
#